data_AF-A0A7X7V3M9-F1
#
_entry.id   AF-A0A7X7V3M9-F1
#
_cell.length_a   1.000
_cell.length_b   1.000
_cell.length_c   1.000
_cell.angle_alpha   90.00
_cell.angle_beta   90.00
_cell.angle_gamma   90.00
#
_symmetry.space_group_name_H-M   'P 1'
#
loop_
_entity.id
_entity.type
_entity.pdbx_description
1 polymer ?
#
loop_
_entity_poly.entity_id
_entity_poly.type
_entity_poly.pdbx_seq_one_letter_code
_entity_poly.pdbx_strand_id
1 'polypeptide(L)'
;MLLVYFAGYLFLSRLFLSEYVYPHFGQSGYLLVSALIDAVMLVLFVFVADDWLKEQWKNFCQRKLHSAAGCVFYLFLLFCASALFAVLIAAPLHLGQAENQINNETMMQLDRIGFLFDAVLIAPFAEEIIFRGCIFNPIAEKKGIWTGALISGIIFGTMHIIASMTSGNWLNLLYLIDYGSSGIILAYAFSRTDSIWTSIIIHACFNLIGVSALL
;
A
#
# COMPACT_ATOMS: atom_id res chain seq x y z
N MET A 1 -12.02 -12.15 0.08
CA MET A 1 -11.25 -10.90 -0.11
C MET A 1 -9.90 -11.12 -0.76
N LEU A 2 -9.00 -11.96 -0.21
CA LEU A 2 -7.66 -12.16 -0.78
C LEU A 2 -7.65 -12.58 -2.26
N LEU A 3 -8.44 -13.58 -2.66
CA LEU A 3 -8.53 -14.01 -4.07
C LEU A 3 -9.04 -12.88 -4.98
N VAL A 4 -10.06 -12.15 -4.52
CA VAL A 4 -10.63 -11.02 -5.27
C VAL A 4 -9.60 -9.92 -5.44
N TYR A 5 -8.80 -9.64 -4.41
CA TYR A 5 -7.74 -8.64 -4.48
C TYR A 5 -6.58 -9.07 -5.39
N PHE A 6 -5.94 -10.22 -5.12
CA PHE A 6 -4.73 -10.62 -5.83
C PHE A 6 -5.02 -11.13 -7.24
N ALA A 7 -5.95 -12.06 -7.41
CA ALA A 7 -6.23 -12.64 -8.71
C ALA A 7 -7.18 -11.74 -9.53
N GLY A 8 -8.23 -11.21 -8.91
CA GLY A 8 -9.20 -10.36 -9.60
C GLY A 8 -8.64 -8.97 -9.90
N TYR A 9 -8.44 -8.18 -8.86
CA TYR A 9 -8.09 -6.77 -8.98
C TYR A 9 -6.67 -6.54 -9.48
N LEU A 10 -5.66 -7.17 -8.89
CA LEU A 10 -4.28 -6.87 -9.27
C LEU A 10 -3.84 -7.56 -10.57
N PHE A 11 -4.37 -8.74 -10.88
CA PHE A 11 -3.97 -9.50 -12.08
C PHE A 11 -4.97 -9.42 -13.22
N LEU A 12 -6.18 -9.98 -13.05
CA LEU A 12 -7.16 -10.07 -14.14
C LEU A 12 -7.62 -8.69 -14.62
N SER A 13 -7.80 -7.73 -13.72
CA SER A 13 -8.20 -6.37 -14.11
C SER A 13 -7.12 -5.68 -14.93
N ARG A 14 -5.84 -5.82 -14.55
CA ARG A 14 -4.71 -5.24 -15.28
C ARG A 14 -4.56 -5.86 -16.66
N LEU A 15 -4.73 -7.19 -16.77
CA LEU A 15 -4.74 -7.89 -18.05
C LEU A 15 -5.91 -7.44 -18.94
N PHE A 16 -7.11 -7.31 -18.38
CA PHE A 16 -8.27 -6.80 -19.13
C PHE A 16 -8.05 -5.36 -19.61
N LEU A 17 -7.51 -4.49 -18.75
CA LEU A 17 -7.21 -3.11 -19.08
C LEU A 17 -6.15 -3.02 -20.20
N SER A 18 -5.07 -3.82 -20.13
CA SER A 18 -3.98 -3.77 -21.12
C SER A 18 -4.32 -4.43 -22.45
N GLU A 19 -4.94 -5.62 -22.43
CA GLU A 19 -5.19 -6.43 -23.63
C GLU A 19 -6.48 -6.05 -24.36
N TYR A 20 -7.45 -5.48 -23.65
CA TYR A 20 -8.76 -5.16 -24.21
C TYR A 20 -9.07 -3.67 -24.21
N VAL A 21 -8.98 -3.00 -23.06
CA VAL A 21 -9.43 -1.59 -22.98
C VAL A 21 -8.49 -0.66 -23.73
N TYR A 22 -7.18 -0.74 -23.48
CA TYR A 22 -6.20 0.16 -24.08
C TYR A 22 -6.18 0.09 -25.63
N PRO A 23 -6.19 -1.09 -26.29
CA PRO A 23 -6.17 -1.17 -27.74
C PRO A 23 -7.43 -0.61 -28.43
N HIS A 24 -8.59 -0.65 -27.74
CA HIS A 24 -9.87 -0.24 -28.33
C HIS A 24 -10.27 1.21 -27.98
N PHE A 25 -9.93 1.66 -26.77
CA PHE A 25 -10.38 2.95 -26.24
C PHE A 25 -9.21 3.90 -25.92
N GLY A 26 -7.97 3.48 -26.19
CA GLY A 26 -6.77 4.26 -25.94
C GLY A 26 -6.52 4.53 -24.46
N GLN A 27 -5.62 5.48 -24.22
CA GLN A 27 -5.19 5.84 -22.87
C GLN A 27 -6.31 6.44 -22.00
N SER A 28 -7.16 7.30 -22.57
CA SER A 28 -8.28 7.90 -21.82
C SER A 28 -9.30 6.85 -21.39
N GLY A 29 -9.59 5.87 -22.25
CA GLY A 29 -10.42 4.71 -21.91
C GLY A 29 -9.81 3.85 -20.82
N TYR A 30 -8.50 3.57 -20.90
CA TYR A 30 -7.77 2.83 -19.87
C TYR A 30 -7.91 3.49 -18.49
N LEU A 31 -7.64 4.80 -18.39
CA LEU A 31 -7.68 5.54 -17.13
C LEU A 31 -9.10 5.57 -16.54
N LEU A 32 -10.11 5.84 -17.37
CA LEU A 32 -11.50 5.85 -16.92
C LEU A 32 -11.95 4.49 -16.40
N VAL A 33 -11.67 3.41 -17.13
CA VAL A 33 -12.08 2.06 -16.72
C VAL A 33 -11.29 1.59 -15.50
N SER A 34 -10.00 1.94 -15.38
CA SER A 34 -9.22 1.68 -14.16
C SER A 34 -9.87 2.35 -12.95
N ALA A 35 -10.15 3.64 -13.02
CA ALA A 35 -10.77 4.38 -11.92
C ALA A 35 -12.13 3.80 -11.51
N LEU A 36 -12.93 3.32 -12.47
CA LEU A 36 -14.20 2.64 -12.18
C LEU A 36 -14.00 1.29 -11.46
N ILE A 37 -13.00 0.51 -11.88
CA ILE A 37 -12.64 -0.75 -11.22
C ILE A 37 -12.17 -0.47 -9.79
N ASP A 38 -11.31 0.52 -9.59
CA ASP A 38 -10.78 0.93 -8.29
C ASP A 38 -11.92 1.36 -7.35
N ALA A 39 -12.86 2.16 -7.87
CA ALA A 39 -14.04 2.60 -7.11
C ALA A 39 -14.96 1.43 -6.72
N VAL A 40 -15.26 0.51 -7.65
CA VAL A 40 -16.08 -0.68 -7.36
C VAL A 40 -15.41 -1.55 -6.30
N MET A 41 -14.10 -1.77 -6.44
CA MET A 41 -13.32 -2.55 -5.48
C MET A 41 -13.32 -1.93 -4.09
N LEU A 42 -13.16 -0.61 -4.00
CA LEU A 42 -13.25 0.12 -2.74
C LEU A 42 -14.63 -0.04 -2.09
N VAL A 43 -15.72 0.14 -2.86
CA VAL A 43 -17.10 -0.05 -2.36
C VAL A 43 -17.30 -1.48 -1.86
N LEU A 44 -16.82 -2.48 -2.60
CA LEU A 44 -16.90 -3.88 -2.18
C LEU A 44 -16.14 -4.12 -0.88
N PHE A 45 -14.95 -3.55 -0.72
CA PHE A 45 -14.17 -3.72 0.51
C PHE A 45 -14.80 -3.03 1.71
N VAL A 46 -15.30 -1.80 1.54
CA VAL A 46 -16.05 -1.09 2.58
C VAL A 46 -17.29 -1.90 2.97
N PHE A 47 -18.06 -2.38 1.99
CA PHE A 47 -19.28 -3.15 2.26
C PHE A 47 -18.99 -4.45 3.02
N VAL A 48 -17.97 -5.20 2.61
CA VAL A 48 -17.60 -6.47 3.27
C VAL A 48 -17.00 -6.23 4.65
N ALA A 49 -16.26 -5.13 4.85
CA ALA A 49 -15.59 -4.82 6.10
C ALA A 49 -16.35 -3.83 6.99
N ASP A 50 -17.60 -3.47 6.67
CA ASP A 50 -18.33 -2.34 7.27
C ASP A 50 -18.42 -2.41 8.80
N ASP A 51 -18.91 -3.52 9.34
CA ASP A 51 -19.06 -3.71 10.78
C ASP A 51 -17.72 -3.63 11.51
N TRP A 52 -16.69 -4.23 10.93
CA TRP A 52 -15.33 -4.20 11.48
C TRP A 52 -14.75 -2.79 11.42
N LEU A 53 -14.88 -2.08 10.30
CA LEU A 53 -14.40 -0.70 10.15
C LEU A 53 -15.05 0.26 11.14
N LYS A 54 -16.36 0.09 11.40
CA LYS A 54 -17.10 0.84 12.42
C LYS A 54 -16.56 0.58 13.83
N GLU A 55 -16.23 -0.67 14.15
CA GLU A 55 -15.58 -1.02 15.42
C GLU A 55 -14.20 -0.38 15.53
N GLN A 56 -13.37 -0.51 14.49
CA GLN A 56 -12.03 0.09 14.46
C GLN A 56 -12.08 1.62 14.58
N TRP A 57 -13.12 2.27 14.04
CA TRP A 57 -13.34 3.71 14.15
C TRP A 57 -13.69 4.13 15.58
N LYS A 58 -14.51 3.32 16.27
CA LYS A 58 -14.80 3.54 17.70
C LYS A 58 -13.53 3.43 18.53
N ASN A 59 -12.69 2.43 18.29
CA ASN A 59 -11.41 2.27 19.01
C ASN A 59 -10.50 3.49 18.82
N PHE A 60 -10.38 3.98 17.58
CA PHE A 60 -9.65 5.21 17.26
C PHE A 60 -10.18 6.41 18.03
N CYS A 61 -11.51 6.62 18.00
CA CYS A 61 -12.16 7.75 18.66
C CYS A 61 -12.17 7.66 20.19
N GLN A 62 -12.09 6.46 20.77
CA GLN A 62 -12.00 6.29 22.22
C GLN A 62 -10.59 6.57 22.74
N ARG A 63 -9.56 6.35 21.91
CA ARG A 63 -8.14 6.49 22.28
C ARG A 63 -7.41 7.59 21.49
N LYS A 64 -8.12 8.69 21.16
CA LYS A 64 -7.64 9.72 20.21
C LYS A 64 -6.20 10.17 20.42
N LEU A 65 -5.80 10.46 21.67
CA LEU A 65 -4.43 10.93 21.95
C LEU A 65 -3.40 9.84 21.67
N HIS A 66 -3.66 8.60 22.08
CA HIS A 66 -2.78 7.45 21.82
C HIS A 66 -2.71 7.14 20.32
N SER A 67 -3.86 7.16 19.63
CA SER A 67 -3.91 6.96 18.18
C SER A 67 -3.17 8.06 17.42
N ALA A 68 -3.37 9.34 17.79
CA ALA A 68 -2.68 10.46 17.15
C ALA A 68 -1.16 10.44 17.41
N ALA A 69 -0.74 10.18 18.65
CA ALA A 69 0.67 9.99 18.98
C ALA A 69 1.27 8.80 18.21
N GLY A 70 0.51 7.71 18.09
CA GLY A 70 0.86 6.57 17.26
C GLY A 70 1.06 6.95 15.80
N CYS A 71 0.12 7.70 15.20
CA CYS A 71 0.24 8.19 13.83
C CYS A 71 1.56 8.94 13.61
N VAL A 72 1.88 9.90 14.49
CA VAL A 72 3.12 10.69 14.38
C VAL A 72 4.36 9.81 14.55
N PHE A 73 4.39 8.96 15.58
CA PHE A 73 5.54 8.12 15.89
C PHE A 73 5.85 7.12 14.77
N TYR A 74 4.83 6.40 14.29
CA TYR A 74 5.03 5.39 13.25
C TYR A 74 5.25 6.00 11.86
N LEU A 75 4.69 7.18 11.57
CA LEU A 75 5.03 7.92 10.36
C LEU A 75 6.51 8.33 10.38
N PHE A 76 7.00 8.86 11.50
CA PHE A 76 8.42 9.16 11.69
C PHE A 76 9.28 7.89 11.50
N LEU A 77 8.86 6.77 12.08
CA LEU A 77 9.58 5.49 11.95
C LEU A 77 9.65 4.99 10.50
N LEU A 78 8.60 5.17 9.70
CA LEU A 78 8.62 4.87 8.26
C LEU A 78 9.67 5.69 7.52
N PHE A 79 9.71 7.01 7.75
CA PHE A 79 10.72 7.87 7.13
C PHE A 79 12.14 7.50 7.57
N CYS A 80 12.34 7.19 8.86
CA CYS A 80 13.64 6.72 9.34
C CYS A 80 14.05 5.40 8.70
N ALA A 81 13.14 4.44 8.55
CA ALA A 81 13.43 3.15 7.92
C ALA A 81 13.81 3.33 6.45
N SER A 82 13.05 4.13 5.70
CA SER A 82 13.34 4.40 4.29
C SER A 82 14.64 5.20 4.11
N ALA A 83 14.91 6.20 4.95
CA ALA A 83 16.18 6.92 4.94
C ALA A 83 17.38 6.01 5.28
N LEU A 84 17.21 5.09 6.24
CA LEU A 84 18.24 4.12 6.59
C LEU A 84 18.52 3.16 5.43
N PHE A 85 17.49 2.66 4.77
CA PHE A 85 17.63 1.87 3.55
C PHE A 85 18.39 2.66 2.46
N ALA A 86 18.01 3.92 2.23
CA ALA A 86 18.64 4.77 1.24
C ALA A 86 20.14 4.97 1.51
N VAL A 87 20.53 5.23 2.76
CA VAL A 87 21.94 5.50 3.12
C VAL A 87 22.77 4.22 3.20
N LEU A 88 22.23 3.13 3.73
CA LEU A 88 23.01 1.91 3.97
C LEU A 88 23.03 0.95 2.77
N ILE A 89 22.03 0.99 1.90
CA ILE A 89 21.88 0.03 0.80
C ILE A 89 21.83 0.75 -0.53
N ALA A 90 20.89 1.66 -0.73
CA ALA A 90 20.67 2.26 -2.05
C ALA A 90 21.87 3.09 -2.53
N ALA A 91 22.38 3.99 -1.70
CA ALA A 91 23.48 4.86 -2.07
C ALA A 91 24.81 4.10 -2.29
N PRO A 92 25.27 3.20 -1.40
CA PRO A 92 26.51 2.44 -1.62
C PRO A 92 26.47 1.55 -2.87
N LEU A 93 25.30 0.98 -3.17
CA LEU A 93 25.11 0.13 -4.33
C LEU A 93 24.71 0.90 -5.59
N HIS A 94 24.63 2.24 -5.51
CA HIS A 94 24.19 3.12 -6.60
C HIS A 94 22.87 2.66 -7.23
N LEU A 95 21.92 2.24 -6.39
CA LEU A 95 20.59 1.86 -6.85
C LEU A 95 19.90 3.11 -7.40
N GLY A 96 19.44 3.02 -8.64
CA GLY A 96 18.49 3.99 -9.20
C GLY A 96 17.13 3.86 -8.53
N GLN A 97 16.14 4.62 -8.98
CA GLN A 97 14.79 4.52 -8.43
C GLN A 97 14.21 3.11 -8.55
N ALA A 98 13.41 2.72 -7.56
CA ALA A 98 12.60 1.51 -7.64
C ALA A 98 11.65 1.60 -8.84
N GLU A 99 11.40 0.49 -9.53
CA GLU A 99 10.49 0.49 -10.69
C GLU A 99 9.07 0.90 -10.33
N ASN A 100 8.60 0.55 -9.12
CA ASN A 100 7.32 1.01 -8.64
C ASN A 100 7.25 2.54 -8.51
N GLN A 101 8.36 3.17 -8.12
CA GLN A 101 8.45 4.63 -8.06
C GLN A 101 8.42 5.26 -9.46
N ILE A 102 9.14 4.67 -10.43
CA ILE A 102 9.12 5.11 -11.84
C ILE A 102 7.71 5.00 -12.43
N ASN A 103 7.01 3.89 -12.14
CA ASN A 103 5.63 3.67 -12.56
C ASN A 103 4.69 4.70 -11.95
N ASN A 104 4.85 5.01 -10.66
CA ASN A 104 4.08 6.04 -9.96
C ASN A 104 4.29 7.43 -10.57
N GLU A 105 5.54 7.80 -10.84
CA GLU A 105 5.88 9.08 -11.51
C GLU A 105 5.25 9.17 -12.90
N THR A 106 5.30 8.07 -13.66
CA THR A 106 4.66 7.98 -14.98
C THR A 106 3.15 8.16 -14.86
N MET A 107 2.48 7.42 -13.98
CA MET A 107 1.03 7.53 -13.78
C MET A 107 0.61 8.94 -13.35
N MET A 108 1.40 9.59 -12.50
CA MET A 108 1.15 10.98 -12.08
C MET A 108 1.26 11.98 -13.24
N GLN A 109 2.15 11.74 -14.22
CA GLN A 109 2.23 12.57 -15.43
C GLN A 109 1.02 12.35 -16.36
N LEU A 110 0.46 11.14 -16.39
CA LEU A 110 -0.68 10.81 -17.24
C LEU A 110 -2.01 11.30 -16.68
N ASP A 111 -2.23 11.13 -15.38
CA ASP A 111 -3.43 11.58 -14.67
C ASP A 111 -3.10 11.99 -13.24
N ARG A 112 -2.66 13.24 -13.08
CA ARG A 112 -2.24 13.77 -11.78
C ARG A 112 -3.33 13.68 -10.72
N ILE A 113 -4.55 14.05 -11.06
CA ILE A 113 -5.65 14.14 -10.08
C ILE A 113 -6.11 12.74 -9.71
N GLY A 114 -6.32 11.86 -10.70
CA GLY A 114 -6.69 10.47 -10.47
C GLY A 114 -5.63 9.73 -9.67
N PHE A 115 -4.36 9.87 -10.05
CA PHE A 115 -3.25 9.24 -9.34
C PHE A 115 -3.12 9.74 -7.89
N LEU A 116 -3.25 11.04 -7.64
CA LEU A 116 -3.21 11.58 -6.27
C LEU A 116 -4.34 10.98 -5.42
N PHE A 117 -5.55 10.90 -5.97
CA PHE A 117 -6.69 10.34 -5.26
C PHE A 117 -6.48 8.84 -4.97
N ASP A 118 -6.00 8.09 -5.95
CA ASP A 118 -5.73 6.66 -5.80
C ASP A 118 -4.60 6.40 -4.79
N ALA A 119 -3.42 6.95 -5.02
CA ALA A 119 -2.21 6.69 -4.23
C ALA A 119 -2.32 7.16 -2.77
N VAL A 120 -3.11 8.20 -2.49
CA VAL A 120 -3.23 8.77 -1.13
C VAL A 120 -4.45 8.27 -0.39
N LEU A 121 -5.54 7.91 -1.07
CA LEU A 121 -6.80 7.54 -0.41
C LEU A 121 -7.21 6.10 -0.72
N ILE A 122 -7.41 5.75 -1.98
CA ILE A 122 -7.97 4.44 -2.35
C ILE A 122 -6.98 3.32 -2.01
N ALA A 123 -5.74 3.41 -2.51
CA ALA A 123 -4.74 2.37 -2.34
C ALA A 123 -4.40 2.16 -0.85
N PRO A 124 -4.06 3.18 -0.03
CA PRO A 124 -3.82 2.99 1.39
C PRO A 124 -5.01 2.35 2.11
N PHE A 125 -6.25 2.76 1.80
CA PHE A 125 -7.42 2.18 2.44
C PHE A 125 -7.62 0.71 2.08
N ALA A 126 -7.58 0.37 0.80
CA ALA A 126 -7.77 -0.98 0.30
C ALA A 126 -6.64 -1.92 0.76
N GLU A 127 -5.39 -1.47 0.67
CA GLU A 127 -4.23 -2.23 1.09
C GLU A 127 -4.25 -2.51 2.59
N GLU A 128 -4.52 -1.52 3.43
CA GLU A 128 -4.55 -1.75 4.88
C GLU A 128 -5.64 -2.76 5.27
N ILE A 129 -6.82 -2.76 4.64
CA ILE A 129 -7.85 -3.78 4.90
C ILE A 129 -7.35 -5.17 4.54
N ILE A 130 -6.71 -5.32 3.39
CA ILE A 130 -6.19 -6.61 2.93
C ILE A 130 -5.04 -7.07 3.81
N PHE A 131 -4.02 -6.24 4.01
CA PHE A 131 -2.83 -6.65 4.72
C PHE A 131 -3.03 -6.73 6.23
N ARG A 132 -3.82 -5.84 6.85
CA ARG A 132 -3.97 -5.80 8.31
C ARG A 132 -5.13 -6.67 8.74
N GLY A 133 -6.27 -6.55 8.06
CA GLY A 133 -7.46 -7.35 8.33
C GLY A 133 -7.34 -8.80 7.86
N CYS A 134 -6.93 -9.04 6.61
CA CYS A 134 -6.99 -10.40 6.02
C CYS A 134 -5.69 -11.22 6.13
N ILE A 135 -4.53 -10.58 6.30
CA ILE A 135 -3.23 -11.29 6.34
C ILE A 135 -2.64 -11.24 7.75
N PHE A 136 -2.34 -10.04 8.26
CA PHE A 136 -1.68 -9.86 9.54
C PHE A 136 -2.52 -10.40 10.70
N ASN A 137 -3.76 -9.92 10.87
CA ASN A 137 -4.55 -10.20 12.08
C ASN A 137 -4.77 -11.71 12.32
N PRO A 138 -5.21 -12.51 11.31
CA PRO A 138 -5.42 -13.95 11.51
C PRO A 138 -4.13 -14.73 11.82
N ILE A 139 -2.99 -14.26 11.34
CA ILE A 139 -1.68 -14.88 11.64
C ILE A 139 -1.20 -14.45 13.02
N ALA A 140 -1.34 -13.17 13.36
CA ALA A 140 -0.94 -12.62 14.64
C ALA A 140 -1.71 -13.27 15.80
N GLU A 141 -3.01 -13.50 15.63
CA GLU A 141 -3.85 -14.22 16.61
C GLU A 141 -3.35 -15.65 16.89
N LYS A 142 -2.84 -16.34 15.86
CA LYS A 142 -2.42 -17.75 15.96
C LYS A 142 -0.96 -17.96 16.31
N LYS A 143 -0.08 -17.06 15.84
CA LYS A 143 1.39 -17.23 15.85
C LYS A 143 2.13 -16.04 16.45
N GLY A 144 1.41 -15.05 16.97
CA GLY A 144 1.97 -13.86 17.59
C GLY A 144 2.24 -12.72 16.61
N ILE A 145 2.28 -11.51 17.15
CA ILE A 145 2.41 -10.24 16.42
C ILE A 145 3.64 -10.22 15.52
N TRP A 146 4.81 -10.66 16.01
CA TRP A 146 6.05 -10.68 15.22
C TRP A 146 5.93 -11.52 13.96
N THR A 147 5.39 -12.74 14.07
CA THR A 147 5.19 -13.64 12.94
C THR A 147 4.20 -13.06 11.94
N GLY A 148 3.09 -12.49 12.43
CA GLY A 148 2.09 -11.83 11.59
C GLY A 148 2.69 -10.64 10.83
N ALA A 149 3.46 -9.78 11.53
CA ALA A 149 4.06 -8.59 10.95
C ALA A 149 5.10 -8.93 9.88
N LEU A 150 5.98 -9.91 10.15
CA LEU A 150 6.98 -10.37 9.19
C LEU A 150 6.33 -10.94 7.92
N ILE A 151 5.35 -11.83 8.06
CA ILE A 151 4.68 -12.44 6.90
C ILE A 151 3.91 -11.37 6.13
N SER A 152 3.12 -10.54 6.80
CA SER A 152 2.37 -9.47 6.14
C SER A 152 3.29 -8.47 5.44
N GLY A 153 4.41 -8.11 6.07
CA GLY A 153 5.39 -7.17 5.53
C GLY A 153 6.13 -7.73 4.33
N ILE A 154 6.55 -8.99 4.36
CA ILE A 154 7.19 -9.65 3.21
C ILE A 154 6.24 -9.69 2.01
N ILE A 155 4.97 -10.06 2.22
CA ILE A 155 3.98 -10.09 1.14
C ILE A 155 3.75 -8.66 0.61
N PHE A 156 3.59 -7.67 1.50
CA PHE A 156 3.43 -6.26 1.12
C PHE A 156 4.61 -5.75 0.27
N GLY A 157 5.84 -5.98 0.73
CA GLY A 157 7.02 -5.56 0.02
C GLY A 157 7.20 -6.29 -1.32
N THR A 158 6.84 -7.58 -1.38
CA THR A 158 6.86 -8.35 -2.63
C THR A 158 5.94 -7.73 -3.67
N MET A 159 4.72 -7.33 -3.27
CA MET A 159 3.78 -6.67 -4.18
C MET A 159 4.34 -5.39 -4.80
N HIS A 160 5.17 -4.66 -4.05
CA HIS A 160 5.81 -3.42 -4.50
C HIS A 160 7.05 -3.64 -5.39
N ILE A 161 7.57 -4.86 -5.48
CA ILE A 161 8.71 -5.20 -6.34
C ILE A 161 8.33 -6.13 -7.51
N ILE A 162 7.04 -6.41 -7.73
CA ILE A 162 6.58 -7.26 -8.83
C ILE A 162 7.05 -6.72 -10.19
N ALA A 163 7.00 -5.41 -10.40
CA ALA A 163 7.50 -4.79 -11.62
C ALA A 163 8.96 -5.19 -11.89
N SER A 164 9.83 -5.02 -10.88
CA SER A 164 11.24 -5.41 -10.93
C SER A 164 11.45 -6.90 -11.19
N MET A 165 10.58 -7.76 -10.66
CA MET A 165 10.63 -9.22 -10.92
C MET A 165 10.28 -9.53 -12.39
N THR A 166 9.30 -8.83 -12.95
CA THR A 166 8.83 -9.05 -14.33
C THR A 166 9.72 -8.41 -15.39
N SER A 167 10.39 -7.29 -15.07
CA SER A 167 11.33 -6.60 -15.96
C SER A 167 12.71 -7.28 -16.01
N GLY A 168 13.01 -8.18 -15.06
CA GLY A 168 14.31 -8.81 -14.90
C GLY A 168 15.34 -7.93 -14.18
N ASN A 169 14.92 -6.85 -13.53
CA ASN A 169 15.79 -5.99 -12.74
C ASN A 169 16.02 -6.57 -11.33
N TRP A 170 16.85 -7.60 -11.28
CA TRP A 170 17.12 -8.36 -10.05
C TRP A 170 17.74 -7.54 -8.93
N LEU A 171 18.49 -6.47 -9.26
CA LEU A 171 19.09 -5.60 -8.25
C LEU A 171 18.03 -4.79 -7.51
N ASN A 172 16.97 -4.37 -8.19
CA ASN A 172 15.83 -3.69 -7.58
C ASN A 172 14.97 -4.59 -6.67
N LEU A 173 15.25 -5.89 -6.56
CA LEU A 173 14.63 -6.72 -5.53
C LEU A 173 15.06 -6.32 -4.11
N LEU A 174 16.19 -5.62 -3.96
CA LEU A 174 16.63 -5.09 -2.66
C LEU A 174 15.63 -4.11 -2.05
N TYR A 175 14.78 -3.47 -2.87
CA TYR A 175 13.66 -2.65 -2.39
C TYR A 175 12.61 -3.43 -1.59
N LEU A 176 12.64 -4.78 -1.62
CA LEU A 176 11.88 -5.60 -0.68
C LEU A 176 12.16 -5.22 0.78
N ILE A 177 13.40 -4.81 1.09
CA ILE A 177 13.77 -4.40 2.44
C ILE A 177 13.04 -3.11 2.82
N ASP A 178 13.01 -2.12 1.92
CA ASP A 178 12.34 -0.84 2.16
C ASP A 178 10.82 -1.02 2.29
N TYR A 179 10.18 -1.55 1.24
CA TYR A 179 8.72 -1.76 1.23
C TYR A 179 8.28 -2.79 2.27
N GLY A 180 9.07 -3.85 2.48
CA GLY A 180 8.77 -4.88 3.48
C GLY A 180 8.86 -4.34 4.91
N SER A 181 9.88 -3.53 5.21
CA SER A 181 9.99 -2.86 6.51
C SER A 181 8.83 -1.89 6.74
N SER A 182 8.38 -1.19 5.70
CA SER A 182 7.20 -0.33 5.74
C SER A 182 5.93 -1.13 6.09
N GLY A 183 5.72 -2.26 5.43
CA GLY A 183 4.62 -3.17 5.74
C GLY A 183 4.66 -3.72 7.18
N ILE A 184 5.84 -4.03 7.71
CA ILE A 184 6.04 -4.43 9.11
C ILE A 184 5.66 -3.29 10.06
N ILE A 185 6.16 -2.07 9.81
CA ILE A 185 5.90 -0.89 10.66
C ILE A 185 4.41 -0.57 10.70
N LEU A 186 3.71 -0.63 9.57
CA LEU A 186 2.26 -0.42 9.49
C LEU A 186 1.48 -1.50 10.26
N ALA A 187 1.91 -2.76 10.21
CA ALA A 187 1.34 -3.83 11.04
C ALA A 187 1.54 -3.58 12.55
N TYR A 188 2.71 -3.05 12.94
CA TYR A 188 2.95 -2.60 14.32
C TYR A 188 2.07 -1.42 14.71
N ALA A 189 1.92 -0.42 13.83
CA ALA A 189 1.05 0.72 14.08
C ALA A 189 -0.40 0.26 14.35
N PHE A 190 -0.92 -0.61 13.48
CA PHE A 190 -2.24 -1.23 13.66
C PHE A 190 -2.36 -1.95 15.02
N SER A 191 -1.44 -2.89 15.31
CA SER A 191 -1.53 -3.70 16.53
C SER A 191 -1.31 -2.92 17.84
N ARG A 192 -0.52 -1.85 17.82
CA ARG A 192 -0.19 -1.06 19.02
C ARG A 192 -1.19 0.07 19.29
N THR A 193 -1.91 0.51 18.27
CA THR A 193 -2.97 1.51 18.41
C THR A 193 -4.37 0.93 18.43
N ASP A 194 -4.52 -0.36 18.15
CA ASP A 194 -5.78 -1.11 18.20
C ASP A 194 -6.85 -0.51 17.25
N SER A 195 -6.38 0.01 16.12
CA SER A 195 -7.22 0.61 15.09
C SER A 195 -6.53 0.61 13.73
N ILE A 196 -7.24 0.09 12.72
CA ILE A 196 -6.79 0.18 11.32
C ILE A 196 -6.70 1.62 10.80
N TRP A 197 -7.48 2.54 11.38
CA TRP A 197 -7.47 3.94 10.95
C TRP A 197 -6.12 4.61 11.20
N THR A 198 -5.40 4.21 12.25
CA THR A 198 -4.05 4.69 12.48
C THR A 198 -3.13 4.31 11.32
N SER A 199 -3.13 3.04 10.90
CA SER A 199 -2.24 2.58 9.84
C SER A 199 -2.65 3.13 8.47
N ILE A 200 -3.96 3.28 8.19
CA ILE A 200 -4.47 3.97 7.00
C ILE A 200 -3.97 5.42 6.95
N ILE A 201 -4.09 6.18 8.04
CA ILE A 201 -3.65 7.58 8.09
C ILE A 201 -2.13 7.68 7.90
N ILE A 202 -1.36 6.81 8.57
CA ILE A 202 0.10 6.79 8.42
C ILE A 202 0.49 6.52 6.97
N HIS A 203 -0.11 5.49 6.35
CA HIS A 203 0.19 5.10 4.98
C HIS A 203 -0.21 6.20 3.99
N ALA A 204 -1.41 6.76 4.12
CA ALA A 204 -1.87 7.88 3.31
C ALA A 204 -0.96 9.11 3.43
N CYS A 205 -0.54 9.47 4.66
CA CYS A 205 0.40 10.58 4.88
C CYS A 205 1.78 10.31 4.29
N PHE A 206 2.30 9.08 4.42
CA PHE A 206 3.58 8.69 3.84
C PHE A 206 3.55 8.82 2.32
N ASN A 207 2.49 8.32 1.68
CA ASN A 207 2.29 8.43 0.24
C ASN A 207 2.09 9.89 -0.19
N LEU A 208 1.28 10.67 0.53
CA LEU A 208 1.05 12.08 0.22
C LEU A 208 2.36 12.87 0.24
N ILE A 209 3.19 12.69 1.26
CA ILE A 209 4.49 13.36 1.35
C ILE A 209 5.40 12.92 0.21
N GLY A 210 5.47 11.61 -0.08
CA GLY A 210 6.25 11.08 -1.20
C GLY A 210 5.82 11.64 -2.55
N VAL A 211 4.52 11.64 -2.84
CA VAL A 211 3.95 12.16 -4.08
C VAL A 211 4.08 13.69 -4.16
N SER A 212 3.98 14.40 -3.04
CA SER A 212 4.16 15.86 -3.02
C SER A 212 5.58 16.29 -3.40
N ALA A 213 6.59 15.44 -3.21
CA ALA A 213 7.95 15.69 -3.67
C ALA A 213 8.10 15.59 -5.20
N LEU A 214 7.07 15.10 -5.91
CA LEU A 214 7.03 14.99 -7.36
C LEU A 214 6.29 16.15 -8.05
N LEU A 215 5.60 17.02 -7.28
CA LEU A 215 4.82 18.16 -7.77
C LEU A 215 5.69 19.37 -8.09
#